data_AF-A0A351GIR6-F1
#
_entry.id   AF-A0A351GIR6-F1
#
_cell.length_a   1.000
_cell.length_b   1.000
_cell.length_c   1.000
_cell.angle_alpha   90.00
_cell.angle_beta   90.00
_cell.angle_gamma   90.00
#
_symmetry.space_group_name_H-M   'P 1'
#
loop_
_entity.id
_entity.type
_entity.pdbx_description
1 polymer ?
#
loop_
_entity_poly.entity_id
_entity_poly.type
_entity_poly.pdbx_seq_one_letter_code
_entity_poly.pdbx_strand_id
1 'polypeptide(L)'
;MRTLFTAHQTKKKNKIVKQLMKGQVLISEPFLSDPTFSRSVILITEHESHGTIGYVLNQQTDFAVNVLIEGLDMVHQCAYQGGPVELESLHYIHTYPEISKSTEVLPGV
;
A
#
# COMPACT_ATOMS: atom_id res chain seq x y z
N MET A 1 14.37 -5.13 5.34
CA MET A 1 14.61 -6.35 4.53
C MET A 1 13.97 -6.13 3.16
N ARG A 2 14.70 -6.39 2.07
CA ARG A 2 14.35 -6.00 0.68
C ARG A 2 13.20 -6.85 0.13
N THR A 3 12.07 -6.24 -0.23
CA THR A 3 11.11 -6.86 -1.16
C THR A 3 11.53 -6.45 -2.58
N LEU A 4 12.25 -7.33 -3.27
CA LEU A 4 12.50 -7.19 -4.70
C LEU A 4 11.17 -7.42 -5.44
N PHE A 5 10.52 -6.35 -5.88
CA PHE A 5 9.68 -6.43 -7.06
C PHE A 5 10.58 -6.58 -8.28
N THR A 6 10.99 -7.81 -8.60
CA THR A 6 11.60 -8.09 -9.90
C THR A 6 10.49 -8.11 -10.94
N ALA A 7 10.22 -6.96 -11.56
CA ALA A 7 9.43 -6.90 -12.78
C ALA A 7 10.14 -7.76 -13.84
N HIS A 8 9.64 -8.97 -14.10
CA HIS A 8 10.04 -9.78 -15.26
C HIS A 8 9.70 -8.97 -16.52
N GLN A 9 10.71 -8.39 -17.17
CA GLN A 9 10.52 -7.67 -18.43
C GLN A 9 11.21 -8.40 -19.57
N THR A 10 10.41 -9.09 -20.38
CA THR A 10 10.76 -9.56 -21.72
C THR A 10 11.00 -8.34 -22.61
N LYS A 11 12.16 -8.30 -23.28
CA LYS A 11 12.59 -7.24 -24.22
C LYS A 11 11.47 -6.82 -25.18
N LYS A 12 10.90 -5.63 -25.00
CA LYS A 12 10.20 -4.88 -26.06
C LYS A 12 10.65 -3.42 -26.05
N LYS A 13 11.15 -2.99 -27.20
CA LYS A 13 11.77 -1.69 -27.49
C LYS A 13 10.82 -0.52 -27.12
N ASN A 14 11.39 0.54 -26.54
CA ASN A 14 10.77 1.84 -26.21
C ASN A 14 9.62 1.83 -25.20
N LYS A 15 9.88 1.38 -23.97
CA LYS A 15 9.02 1.68 -22.82
C LYS A 15 9.64 2.84 -22.06
N ILE A 16 8.97 4.00 -22.01
CA ILE A 16 9.34 5.07 -21.08
C ILE A 16 9.29 4.43 -19.69
N VAL A 17 10.45 4.30 -19.03
CA VAL A 17 10.51 3.80 -17.66
C VAL A 17 9.96 4.91 -16.78
N LYS A 18 8.67 4.86 -16.48
CA LYS A 18 8.05 5.81 -15.56
C LYS A 18 8.66 5.55 -14.18
N GLN A 19 9.39 6.53 -13.67
CA GLN A 19 9.96 6.46 -12.33
C GLN A 19 8.82 6.42 -11.29
N LEU A 20 8.99 5.56 -10.29
CA LEU A 20 8.09 5.52 -9.15
C LEU A 20 8.20 6.84 -8.39
N MET A 21 7.06 7.36 -7.95
CA MET A 21 7.01 8.57 -7.13
C MET A 21 5.98 8.39 -6.04
N LYS A 22 6.26 9.00 -4.89
CA LYS A 22 5.28 9.18 -3.82
C LYS A 22 3.97 9.78 -4.37
N GLY A 23 2.84 9.28 -3.88
CA GLY A 23 1.50 9.64 -4.32
C GLY A 23 1.01 8.91 -5.58
N GLN A 24 1.84 8.11 -6.24
CA GLN A 24 1.37 7.30 -7.36
C GLN A 24 0.52 6.13 -6.89
N VAL A 25 -0.53 5.82 -7.67
CA VAL A 25 -1.30 4.58 -7.52
C VAL A 25 -0.84 3.59 -8.60
N LEU A 26 -0.42 2.41 -8.17
CA LEU A 26 -0.12 1.28 -9.03
C LEU A 26 -1.34 0.37 -9.11
N ILE A 27 -1.70 -0.04 -10.32
CA ILE A 27 -2.79 -0.98 -10.56
C ILE A 27 -2.17 -2.23 -11.15
N SER A 28 -2.33 -3.35 -10.47
CA SER A 28 -1.79 -4.63 -10.95
C SER A 28 -2.49 -5.08 -12.23
N GLU A 29 -1.78 -5.87 -13.04
CA GLU A 29 -2.43 -6.57 -14.13
C GLU A 29 -3.43 -7.63 -13.60
N PRO A 30 -4.56 -7.86 -14.30
CA PRO A 30 -5.62 -8.75 -13.81
C PRO A 30 -5.19 -10.21 -13.53
N PHE A 31 -4.13 -10.69 -14.18
CA PHE A 31 -3.67 -12.08 -14.13
C PHE A 31 -2.23 -12.18 -13.64
N LEU A 32 -1.86 -11.36 -12.66
CA LEU A 32 -0.57 -11.48 -12.03
C LEU A 32 -0.47 -12.83 -11.31
N SER A 33 0.61 -13.57 -11.56
CA SER A 33 0.86 -14.89 -10.99
C SER A 33 1.21 -14.85 -9.50
N ASP A 34 1.64 -13.70 -8.98
CA ASP A 34 1.78 -13.48 -7.55
C ASP A 34 0.41 -13.15 -6.93
N PRO A 35 -0.16 -14.06 -6.11
CA PRO A 35 -1.49 -13.86 -5.52
C PRO A 35 -1.54 -12.66 -4.58
N THR A 36 -0.41 -12.27 -3.97
CA THR A 36 -0.32 -11.13 -3.04
C THR A 36 -0.70 -9.82 -3.73
N PHE A 37 -0.34 -9.69 -5.01
CA PHE A 37 -0.52 -8.44 -5.76
C PHE A 37 -1.51 -8.58 -6.92
N SER A 38 -2.12 -9.74 -7.10
CA SER A 38 -3.14 -9.94 -8.12
C SER A 38 -4.37 -9.08 -7.84
N ARG A 39 -4.81 -8.32 -8.86
CA ARG A 39 -5.91 -7.35 -8.77
C ARG A 39 -5.74 -6.29 -7.67
N SER A 40 -4.51 -6.00 -7.25
CA SER A 40 -4.21 -5.00 -6.23
C SER A 40 -4.20 -3.56 -6.80
N VAL A 41 -4.62 -2.63 -5.94
CA VAL A 41 -4.45 -1.19 -6.10
C VAL A 41 -3.52 -0.74 -4.97
N ILE A 42 -2.34 -0.22 -5.31
CA ILE A 42 -1.28 0.08 -4.34
C ILE A 42 -1.00 1.59 -4.37
N LEU A 43 -1.11 2.27 -3.22
CA LEU A 43 -0.67 3.66 -3.08
C LEU A 43 0.78 3.70 -2.62
N ILE A 44 1.63 4.43 -3.33
CA ILE A 44 3.02 4.68 -2.94
C ILE A 44 3.06 5.86 -1.96
N THR A 45 3.50 5.61 -0.72
CA THR A 45 3.56 6.60 0.35
C THR A 45 4.97 7.14 0.57
N GLU A 46 5.98 6.38 0.16
CA GLU A 46 7.39 6.77 0.23
C GLU A 46 8.16 6.18 -0.96
N HIS A 47 9.06 6.96 -1.55
CA HIS A 47 9.98 6.49 -2.56
C HIS A 47 11.33 7.19 -2.39
N GLU A 48 12.31 6.47 -1.86
CA GLU A 48 13.64 6.97 -1.56
C GLU A 48 14.70 6.04 -2.17
N SER A 49 15.97 6.46 -2.13
CA SER A 49 17.09 5.68 -2.69
C SER A 49 17.23 4.26 -2.10
N HIS A 50 16.78 4.04 -0.86
CA HIS A 50 16.85 2.75 -0.18
C HIS A 50 15.66 1.82 -0.48
N GLY A 51 14.57 2.33 -1.05
CA GLY A 51 13.38 1.53 -1.29
C GLY A 51 12.09 2.34 -1.48
N THR A 52 10.99 1.61 -1.57
CA THR A 52 9.65 2.19 -1.79
C THR A 52 8.69 1.53 -0.82
N ILE A 53 7.87 2.34 -0.18
CA ILE A 53 6.78 1.89 0.66
C ILE A 53 5.47 2.17 -0.07
N GLY A 54 4.62 1.16 -0.12
CA GLY A 54 3.27 1.32 -0.62
C GLY A 54 2.32 0.34 0.05
N TYR A 55 1.05 0.75 0.11
CA TYR A 55 0.00 0.00 0.76
C TYR A 55 -1.05 -0.46 -0.24
N VAL A 56 -1.41 -1.73 -0.18
CA VAL A 56 -2.55 -2.29 -0.92
C VAL A 56 -3.84 -1.76 -0.31
N LEU A 57 -4.67 -1.13 -1.14
CA LEU A 57 -5.89 -0.42 -0.70
C LEU A 57 -7.16 -1.26 -0.79
N ASN A 58 -7.13 -2.37 -1.54
CA ASN A 58 -8.34 -3.08 -1.95
C ASN A 58 -8.35 -4.57 -1.58
N GLN A 59 -7.59 -4.94 -0.56
CA GLN A 59 -7.61 -6.29 0.02
C GLN A 59 -8.17 -6.23 1.43
N GLN A 60 -9.51 -6.20 1.51
CA GLN A 60 -10.23 -6.25 2.77
C GLN A 60 -10.06 -7.64 3.42
N THR A 61 -9.94 -7.66 4.74
CA THR A 61 -9.91 -8.88 5.55
C THR A 61 -11.27 -9.12 6.22
N ASP A 62 -11.47 -10.30 6.79
CA ASP A 62 -12.68 -10.64 7.54
C ASP A 62 -12.67 -10.10 8.99
N PHE A 63 -11.60 -9.43 9.41
CA PHE A 63 -11.43 -8.95 10.77
C PHE A 63 -11.77 -7.46 10.89
N ALA A 64 -12.66 -7.11 11.83
CA ALA A 64 -12.94 -5.71 12.18
C ALA A 64 -11.78 -5.11 13.00
N VAL A 65 -11.48 -3.82 12.81
CA VAL A 65 -10.36 -3.14 13.47
C VAL A 65 -10.48 -3.20 15.00
N ASN A 66 -11.68 -3.00 15.54
CA ASN A 66 -11.93 -3.10 16.98
C ASN A 66 -11.66 -4.50 17.58
N VAL A 67 -11.65 -5.56 16.78
CA VAL A 67 -11.27 -6.91 17.23
C VAL A 67 -9.76 -7.08 17.25
N LEU A 68 -9.04 -6.35 16.39
CA LEU A 68 -7.59 -6.46 16.22
C LEU A 68 -6.80 -5.53 17.16
N ILE A 69 -7.36 -4.37 17.50
CA ILE A 69 -6.64 -3.28 18.17
C ILE A 69 -7.42 -2.80 19.39
N GLU A 70 -6.83 -3.00 20.58
CA GLU A 70 -7.37 -2.48 21.83
C GLU A 70 -7.45 -0.94 21.81
N GLY A 71 -8.54 -0.39 22.33
CA GLY A 71 -8.76 1.06 22.39
C GLY A 71 -9.37 1.69 21.14
N LEU A 72 -9.63 0.91 20.08
CA LEU A 72 -10.38 1.33 18.90
C LEU A 72 -11.80 0.72 18.86
N ASP A 73 -12.45 0.62 20.02
CA ASP A 73 -13.71 -0.11 20.20
C ASP A 73 -14.86 0.38 19.30
N MET A 74 -14.82 1.65 18.89
CA MET A 74 -15.82 2.28 18.03
C MET A 74 -15.58 2.08 16.53
N VAL A 75 -14.45 1.46 16.13
CA VAL A 75 -14.07 1.26 14.72
C VAL A 75 -14.50 -0.13 14.27
N HIS A 76 -15.72 -0.21 13.74
CA HIS A 76 -16.32 -1.48 13.30
C HIS A 76 -15.99 -1.85 11.83
N GLN A 77 -15.24 -1.02 11.12
CA GLN A 77 -14.82 -1.32 9.75
C GLN A 77 -13.82 -2.48 9.72
N CYS A 78 -13.86 -3.28 8.65
CA CYS A 78 -12.86 -4.31 8.40
C CYS A 78 -11.48 -3.69 8.17
N ALA A 79 -10.45 -4.35 8.70
CA ALA A 79 -9.07 -4.06 8.38
C ALA A 79 -8.75 -4.51 6.94
N TYR A 80 -7.75 -3.86 6.36
CA TYR A 80 -7.22 -4.18 5.03
C TYR A 80 -5.81 -4.73 5.19
N GLN A 81 -5.48 -5.77 4.42
CA GLN A 81 -4.12 -6.28 4.35
C GLN A 81 -3.28 -5.34 3.49
N GLY A 82 -2.52 -4.44 4.13
CA GLY A 82 -1.75 -3.40 3.46
C GLY A 82 -0.56 -3.89 2.63
N GLY A 83 -0.14 -5.14 2.80
CA GLY A 83 0.98 -5.75 2.07
C GLY A 83 1.45 -7.03 2.75
N PRO A 84 2.46 -7.72 2.20
CA PRO A 84 2.97 -8.97 2.76
C PRO A 84 3.90 -8.78 3.97
N VAL A 85 4.21 -7.53 4.34
CA VAL A 85 5.22 -7.19 5.36
C VAL A 85 4.59 -6.38 6.47
N GLU A 86 5.20 -6.44 7.66
CA GLU A 86 4.80 -5.70 8.86
C GLU A 86 3.30 -5.87 9.20
N LEU A 87 2.80 -7.11 9.15
CA LEU A 87 1.38 -7.42 9.42
C LEU A 87 0.93 -7.12 10.87
N GLU A 88 1.89 -6.85 11.76
CA GLU A 88 1.65 -6.51 13.17
C GLU A 88 1.56 -5.00 13.43
N SER A 89 1.77 -4.15 12.40
CA SER A 89 1.62 -2.70 12.51
C SER A 89 0.31 -2.22 11.89
N LEU A 90 -0.35 -1.29 12.57
CA LEU A 90 -1.50 -0.58 12.03
C LEU A 90 -1.06 0.70 11.33
N HIS A 91 -1.45 0.83 10.06
CA HIS A 91 -1.32 2.05 9.29
C HIS A 91 -2.71 2.52 8.85
N TYR A 92 -2.92 3.83 8.81
CA TYR A 92 -4.16 4.42 8.32
C TYR A 92 -3.86 5.65 7.47
N ILE A 93 -4.67 5.85 6.44
CA ILE A 93 -4.63 7.01 5.55
C ILE A 93 -5.78 7.92 5.96
N HIS A 94 -5.53 9.22 6.09
CA HIS A 94 -6.52 10.15 6.61
C HIS A 94 -6.38 11.54 6.02
N THR A 95 -7.46 12.30 6.05
CA THR A 95 -7.48 13.70 5.57
C THR A 95 -7.55 14.72 6.72
N TYR A 96 -7.53 14.25 7.96
CA TYR A 96 -7.64 15.05 9.19
C TYR A 96 -6.31 15.78 9.52
N PRO A 97 -6.22 17.11 9.37
CA PRO A 97 -4.99 17.87 9.61
C PRO A 97 -4.58 17.93 11.10
N GLU A 98 -5.50 17.67 12.01
CA GLU A 98 -5.27 17.71 13.46
C GLU A 98 -4.46 16.52 14.00
N ILE A 99 -4.35 15.43 13.22
CA ILE A 99 -3.60 14.24 13.64
C ILE A 99 -2.10 14.54 13.53
N SER A 100 -1.49 14.79 14.69
CA SER A 100 -0.06 15.03 14.81
C SER A 100 0.78 13.78 14.47
N LYS A 101 2.03 13.98 14.03
CA LYS A 101 2.98 12.92 13.65
C LYS A 101 2.54 12.06 12.45
N SER A 102 1.67 12.62 11.60
CA SER A 102 1.35 12.07 10.29
C SER A 102 2.36 12.53 9.24
N THR A 103 2.48 11.77 8.16
CA THR A 103 3.28 12.11 6.99
C THR A 103 2.33 12.33 5.82
N GLU A 104 2.26 13.56 5.31
CA GLU A 104 1.42 13.88 4.14
C GLU A 104 1.91 13.09 2.91
N VAL A 105 0.99 12.39 2.23
CA VAL A 105 1.31 11.64 1.01
C VAL A 105 1.09 12.49 -0.22
N LEU A 106 -0.08 13.12 -0.29
CA LEU A 106 -0.49 14.08 -1.32
C LEU A 106 -1.42 15.12 -0.67
N PRO A 107 -1.63 16.29 -1.31
CA PRO A 107 -2.67 17.20 -0.87
C PRO A 107 -4.04 16.48 -0.80
N GLY A 108 -4.58 16.37 0.41
CA GLY A 108 -5.84 15.66 0.67
C GLY A 108 -5.70 14.13 0.87
N VAL A 109 -4.49 13.61 1.11
CA VAL A 109 -4.20 12.18 1.42
C VAL A 109 -3.09 12.03 2.46
#